data_AF-A0AAV2CL73-F1
#
_entry.id   AF-A0AAV2CL73-F1
#
_cell.length_a   1.000
_cell.length_b   1.000
_cell.length_c   1.000
_cell.angle_alpha   90.00
_cell.angle_beta   90.00
_cell.angle_gamma   90.00
#
_symmetry.space_group_name_H-M   'P 1'
#
loop_
_entity.id
_entity.type
_entity.pdbx_description
1 polymer ?
#
loop_
_entity_poly.entity_id
_entity_poly.type
_entity_poly.pdbx_seq_one_letter_code
_entity_poly.pdbx_strand_id
1 'polypeptide(L)'
;MKAGLKMFSLSGSSTFNVTSFSSATSTFPSIQSLSSSFSPISPLTADSLRIRPASSIGFPIFSGGRRSLCSVSASMSGNGSPSSSSQEGSDSFFRSVLENVESVYLSRNPTAKSILELVQSADGGERICYDHLAFRTFGVDGHGIDSMASFFLDYGYKQMEELTFPAKKLKALWFSPPPSVSAANGGSRIHGPLPRVFISELLVDQMSPQAQEIIRKYVEISSSGYKYAALASALGTLTWKKPMHSEFQQLARESEYAAWTLVNGYALNHVTISTHRLKSNLRQINSLNRFIEENGFKLNSEGGLLKVSPDGLLLQSSTVADSMPFRFSDGAVEPVPCSYIEFAERLVLPQYKNLPNDEVKEFHRRDGFEVGNADKIFESTSQGQVTRAA
;
A
#
# COMPACT_ATOMS: atom_id res chain seq x y z
N MET A 1 47.65 5.62 -52.42
CA MET A 1 48.42 4.37 -52.64
C MET A 1 49.01 3.92 -51.31
N LYS A 2 48.89 2.62 -51.02
CA LYS A 2 49.56 1.72 -50.04
C LYS A 2 50.77 2.29 -49.28
N ALA A 3 51.13 1.94 -48.05
CA ALA A 3 50.84 0.85 -47.08
C ALA A 3 51.49 1.30 -45.73
N GLY A 4 51.35 0.70 -44.56
CA GLY A 4 50.77 -0.56 -44.11
C GLY A 4 50.96 -0.68 -42.59
N LEU A 5 50.02 -1.39 -41.96
CA LEU A 5 50.00 -1.80 -40.56
C LEU A 5 51.23 -2.66 -40.19
N LYS A 6 51.73 -2.47 -38.96
CA LYS A 6 52.48 -3.51 -38.23
C LYS A 6 51.80 -3.75 -36.88
N MET A 7 51.27 -4.96 -36.73
CA MET A 7 50.83 -5.54 -35.46
C MET A 7 52.03 -5.83 -34.56
N PHE A 8 51.85 -5.61 -33.26
CA PHE A 8 52.62 -6.29 -32.23
C PHE A 8 51.66 -7.01 -31.28
N SER A 9 51.75 -8.33 -31.24
CA SER A 9 51.14 -9.16 -30.20
C SER A 9 52.07 -9.20 -29.00
N LEU A 10 51.52 -9.00 -27.80
CA LEU A 10 52.17 -9.38 -26.55
C LEU A 10 51.22 -10.30 -25.78
N SER A 11 51.57 -11.57 -25.81
CA SER A 11 51.12 -12.61 -24.88
C SER A 11 51.66 -12.31 -23.49
N GLY A 12 50.77 -12.09 -22.54
CA GLY A 12 51.08 -11.92 -21.12
C GLY A 12 50.17 -12.82 -20.29
N SER A 13 50.68 -14.01 -19.96
CA SER A 13 50.07 -14.95 -19.05
C SER A 13 50.16 -14.41 -17.61
N SER A 14 49.02 -14.15 -16.97
CA SER A 14 48.95 -13.93 -15.53
C SER A 14 47.93 -14.88 -14.91
N THR A 15 48.46 -15.93 -14.31
CA THR A 15 47.83 -16.86 -13.38
C THR A 15 47.20 -16.09 -12.21
N PHE A 16 45.87 -16.12 -12.10
CA PHE A 16 45.17 -15.72 -10.87
C PHE A 16 45.01 -16.95 -9.97
N ASN A 17 45.57 -16.84 -8.77
CA ASN A 17 45.43 -17.79 -7.68
C ASN A 17 43.96 -17.93 -7.28
N VAL A 18 43.44 -19.15 -7.41
CA VAL A 18 42.21 -19.59 -6.76
C VAL A 18 42.54 -19.85 -5.29
N THR A 19 42.19 -18.91 -4.41
CA THR A 19 42.15 -19.17 -2.97
C THR A 19 40.81 -19.83 -2.63
N SER A 20 40.90 -21.11 -2.29
CA SER A 20 39.85 -21.89 -1.65
C SER A 20 39.46 -21.24 -0.32
N PHE A 21 38.22 -20.78 -0.19
CA PHE A 21 37.61 -20.54 1.12
C PHE A 21 36.68 -21.70 1.47
N SER A 22 37.06 -22.34 2.56
CA SER A 22 36.43 -23.50 3.16
C SER A 22 34.99 -23.22 3.60
N SER A 23 34.16 -24.24 3.45
CA SER A 23 32.82 -24.38 4.01
C SER A 23 32.82 -24.17 5.52
N ALA A 24 32.14 -23.12 5.99
CA ALA A 24 31.70 -23.00 7.38
C ALA A 24 30.20 -23.28 7.43
N THR A 25 29.87 -24.52 7.79
CA THR A 25 28.54 -24.92 8.25
C THR A 25 28.20 -24.19 9.54
N SER A 26 27.29 -23.21 9.48
CA SER A 26 26.65 -22.63 10.66
C SER A 26 25.45 -23.49 11.04
N THR A 27 25.60 -24.27 12.10
CA THR A 27 24.54 -24.95 12.82
C THR A 27 23.60 -23.92 13.44
N PHE A 28 22.35 -23.86 12.98
CA PHE A 28 21.27 -23.15 13.66
C PHE A 28 20.78 -23.97 14.86
N PRO A 29 20.68 -23.39 16.08
CA PRO A 29 20.00 -24.05 17.18
C PRO A 29 18.49 -24.03 16.94
N SER A 30 17.90 -25.23 17.02
CA SER A 30 16.47 -25.49 16.95
C SER A 30 15.74 -24.76 18.09
N ILE A 31 14.80 -23.87 17.77
CA ILE A 31 13.89 -23.28 18.76
C ILE A 31 12.81 -24.32 19.05
N GLN A 32 12.96 -25.00 20.17
CA GLN A 32 11.94 -25.88 20.74
C GLN A 32 10.70 -25.07 21.14
N SER A 33 9.54 -25.61 20.78
CA SER A 33 8.23 -25.17 21.18
C SER A 33 8.09 -25.14 22.71
N LEU A 34 7.79 -23.96 23.28
CA LEU A 34 7.24 -23.87 24.64
C LEU A 34 5.75 -24.23 24.58
N SER A 35 5.45 -25.50 24.81
CA SER A 35 4.11 -25.98 25.16
C SER A 35 3.81 -25.60 26.61
N SER A 36 2.84 -24.72 26.83
CA SER A 36 2.28 -24.45 28.15
C SER A 36 1.37 -25.61 28.57
N SER A 37 1.79 -26.31 29.63
CA SER A 37 1.02 -27.35 30.30
C SER A 37 -0.12 -26.70 31.10
N PHE A 38 -1.37 -26.96 30.69
CA PHE A 38 -2.53 -26.81 31.58
C PHE A 38 -3.13 -28.18 31.84
N SER A 39 -3.10 -28.60 33.10
CA SER A 39 -3.75 -29.82 33.58
C SER A 39 -5.27 -29.68 33.57
N PRO A 40 -6.03 -30.71 33.17
CA PRO A 40 -7.49 -30.67 33.19
C PRO A 40 -8.05 -30.93 34.60
N ILE A 41 -9.03 -30.12 35.00
CA ILE A 41 -9.90 -30.39 36.15
C ILE A 41 -11.09 -31.23 35.66
N SER A 42 -11.28 -32.40 36.24
CA SER A 42 -12.41 -33.30 35.97
C SER A 42 -13.74 -32.74 36.52
N PRO A 43 -14.88 -33.01 35.86
CA PRO A 43 -16.18 -32.48 36.25
C PRO A 43 -16.86 -33.36 37.32
N LEU A 44 -17.50 -32.70 38.30
CA LEU A 44 -18.47 -33.34 39.20
C LEU A 44 -19.88 -33.24 38.61
N THR A 45 -20.60 -34.33 38.85
CA THR A 45 -21.85 -34.79 38.26
C THR A 45 -23.07 -33.93 38.56
N ALA A 46 -23.99 -33.90 37.59
CA ALA A 46 -25.33 -33.36 37.73
C ALA A 46 -26.20 -34.24 38.63
N ASP A 47 -27.02 -33.61 39.48
CA ASP A 47 -28.24 -34.22 39.96
C ASP A 47 -29.41 -33.24 39.85
N SER A 48 -30.51 -33.80 39.36
CA SER A 48 -31.75 -33.13 38.98
C SER A 48 -32.60 -32.79 40.19
N LEU A 49 -33.53 -31.82 40.10
CA LEU A 49 -34.93 -31.97 40.52
C LEU A 49 -35.78 -30.68 40.31
N ARG A 50 -36.77 -30.84 39.42
CA ARG A 50 -38.20 -30.40 39.44
C ARG A 50 -38.62 -28.93 39.65
N ILE A 51 -39.57 -28.55 38.80
CA ILE A 51 -40.30 -27.27 38.69
C ILE A 51 -41.72 -27.38 39.29
N ARG A 52 -42.22 -26.26 39.86
CA ARG A 52 -43.60 -25.66 39.85
C ARG A 52 -44.29 -25.54 41.22
N PRO A 53 -45.30 -24.63 41.41
CA PRO A 53 -45.39 -23.22 40.99
C PRO A 53 -46.02 -22.25 42.06
N ALA A 54 -45.91 -20.94 41.77
CA ALA A 54 -46.81 -19.78 42.06
C ALA A 54 -47.43 -19.52 43.46
N SER A 55 -47.20 -18.30 43.96
CA SER A 55 -48.24 -17.44 44.57
C SER A 55 -47.84 -15.95 44.55
N SER A 56 -48.86 -15.11 44.41
CA SER A 56 -48.88 -13.66 44.13
C SER A 56 -48.85 -12.77 45.39
N ILE A 57 -48.82 -11.44 45.16
CA ILE A 57 -49.02 -10.26 46.05
C ILE A 57 -47.68 -9.56 46.34
N GLY A 58 -47.45 -8.25 46.15
CA GLY A 58 -48.24 -7.09 45.72
C GLY A 58 -47.28 -5.88 45.61
N PHE A 59 -47.65 -4.85 44.85
CA PHE A 59 -46.86 -3.63 44.63
C PHE A 59 -46.69 -2.78 45.90
N PRO A 60 -45.61 -1.99 46.00
CA PRO A 60 -45.81 -0.57 45.72
C PRO A 60 -44.77 0.07 44.79
N ILE A 61 -45.23 1.12 44.14
CA ILE A 61 -44.53 2.04 43.24
C ILE A 61 -43.52 2.87 44.03
N PHE A 62 -42.26 2.95 43.58
CA PHE A 62 -41.43 4.17 43.69
C PHE A 62 -40.44 4.26 42.53
N SER A 63 -40.33 5.48 42.00
CA SER A 63 -39.56 5.89 40.84
C SER A 63 -38.05 5.90 41.09
N GLY A 64 -37.26 5.64 40.04
CA GLY A 64 -35.90 6.19 39.91
C GLY A 64 -34.89 5.21 39.31
N GLY A 65 -34.29 5.60 38.18
CA GLY A 65 -33.01 5.03 37.73
C GLY A 65 -33.01 4.36 36.36
N ARG A 66 -33.19 5.14 35.29
CA ARG A 66 -32.64 4.77 33.98
C ARG A 66 -31.11 4.71 34.10
N ARG A 67 -30.50 3.54 33.92
CA ARG A 67 -29.05 3.44 33.67
C ARG A 67 -28.80 3.89 32.24
N SER A 68 -28.44 5.16 32.11
CA SER A 68 -28.01 5.78 30.86
C SER A 68 -26.56 5.46 30.57
N LEU A 69 -26.32 5.25 29.28
CA LEU A 69 -25.06 5.05 28.57
C LEU A 69 -24.00 6.08 28.97
N CYS A 70 -22.75 5.65 29.19
CA CYS A 70 -21.59 6.52 29.15
C CYS A 70 -21.21 6.76 27.68
N SER A 71 -21.95 7.67 27.04
CA SER A 71 -21.47 8.43 25.88
C SER A 71 -20.43 9.42 26.41
N VAL A 72 -19.17 9.29 26.00
CA VAL A 72 -18.19 10.36 26.18
C VAL A 72 -18.52 11.44 25.17
N SER A 73 -19.41 12.35 25.54
CA SER A 73 -19.67 13.57 24.79
C SER A 73 -18.46 14.49 24.99
N ALA A 74 -17.70 14.72 23.92
CA ALA A 74 -16.71 15.80 23.88
C ALA A 74 -17.46 17.14 23.93
N SER A 75 -17.59 17.71 25.13
CA SER A 75 -18.08 19.07 25.32
C SER A 75 -17.03 20.05 24.82
N MET A 76 -17.32 20.75 23.72
CA MET A 76 -16.58 21.95 23.33
C MET A 76 -16.89 23.07 24.32
N SER A 77 -16.00 23.28 25.27
CA SER A 77 -15.87 24.54 26.01
C SER A 77 -14.52 24.58 26.72
N GLY A 78 -13.60 25.40 26.23
CA GLY A 78 -12.33 25.65 26.90
C GLY A 78 -11.22 25.95 25.92
N ASN A 79 -10.84 27.22 25.87
CA ASN A 79 -9.77 27.78 25.05
C ASN A 79 -8.40 27.25 25.52
N GLY A 80 -8.10 25.99 25.23
CA GLY A 80 -6.82 25.34 25.54
C GLY A 80 -6.26 24.72 24.27
N SER A 81 -5.14 25.25 23.77
CA SER A 81 -4.37 24.61 22.72
C SER A 81 -4.10 23.15 23.12
N PRO A 82 -4.24 22.16 22.22
CA PRO A 82 -3.87 20.79 22.52
C PRO A 82 -2.43 20.77 23.07
N SER A 83 -2.19 20.07 24.18
CA SER A 83 -0.82 19.94 24.69
C SER A 83 0.03 19.26 23.63
N SER A 84 1.12 19.89 23.21
CA SER A 84 2.00 19.43 22.10
C SER A 84 2.41 17.95 22.24
N SER A 85 2.57 17.47 23.46
CA SER A 85 2.90 16.07 23.79
C SER A 85 1.88 15.03 23.32
N SER A 86 0.58 15.39 23.28
CA SER A 86 -0.49 14.47 22.85
C SER A 86 -0.54 14.31 21.32
N GLN A 87 -0.23 15.39 20.60
CA GLN A 87 -0.14 15.39 19.14
C GLN A 87 1.13 14.66 18.65
N GLU A 88 2.25 14.80 19.37
CA GLU A 88 3.49 14.07 19.07
C GLU A 88 3.32 12.55 19.22
N GLY A 89 2.64 12.08 20.27
CA GLY A 89 2.36 10.65 20.46
C GLY A 89 1.47 10.06 19.37
N SER A 90 0.47 10.82 18.92
CA SER A 90 -0.44 10.44 17.84
C SER A 90 0.28 10.36 16.48
N ASP A 91 1.09 11.36 16.12
CA ASP A 91 1.89 11.35 14.86
C ASP A 91 2.91 10.20 14.85
N SER A 92 3.56 9.93 15.99
CA SER A 92 4.49 8.81 16.13
C SER A 92 3.81 7.46 15.88
N PHE A 93 2.68 7.20 16.53
CA PHE A 93 1.91 5.98 16.31
C PHE A 93 1.45 5.84 14.85
N PHE A 94 0.92 6.91 14.26
CA PHE A 94 0.51 6.93 12.86
C PHE A 94 1.66 6.53 11.93
N ARG A 95 2.84 7.13 12.12
CA ARG A 95 4.03 6.82 11.33
C ARG A 95 4.50 5.38 11.55
N SER A 96 4.46 4.85 12.77
CA SER A 96 4.78 3.43 13.00
C SER A 96 3.81 2.48 12.31
N VAL A 97 2.52 2.82 12.22
CA VAL A 97 1.57 2.01 11.42
C VAL A 97 1.95 2.06 9.94
N LEU A 98 2.21 3.25 9.40
CA LEU A 98 2.62 3.41 8.01
C LEU A 98 3.97 2.75 7.69
N GLU A 99 4.91 2.76 8.63
CA GLU A 99 6.20 2.07 8.52
C GLU A 99 6.00 0.55 8.42
N ASN A 100 5.06 -0.02 9.20
CA ASN A 100 4.72 -1.43 9.07
C ASN A 100 4.05 -1.75 7.72
N VAL A 101 3.17 -0.87 7.24
CA VAL A 101 2.57 -0.99 5.89
C VAL A 101 3.66 -0.96 4.81
N GLU A 102 4.62 -0.04 4.90
CA GLU A 102 5.77 0.03 3.99
C GLU A 102 6.65 -1.22 4.10
N SER A 103 6.93 -1.71 5.31
CA SER A 103 7.75 -2.90 5.55
C SER A 103 7.15 -4.14 4.88
N VAL A 104 5.83 -4.36 5.04
CA VAL A 104 5.10 -5.42 4.34
C VAL A 104 5.24 -5.27 2.83
N TYR A 105 5.05 -4.05 2.31
CA TYR A 105 5.22 -3.76 0.88
C TYR A 105 6.64 -4.10 0.40
N LEU A 106 7.69 -3.61 1.05
CA LEU A 106 9.08 -3.85 0.62
C LEU A 106 9.50 -5.31 0.76
N SER A 107 8.93 -6.06 1.71
CA SER A 107 9.21 -7.50 1.87
C SER A 107 8.66 -8.35 0.72
N ARG A 108 7.60 -7.88 0.05
CA ARG A 108 6.90 -8.60 -1.02
C ARG A 108 7.29 -8.11 -2.42
N ASN A 109 7.97 -6.97 -2.53
CA ASN A 109 8.24 -6.28 -3.78
C ASN A 109 9.74 -5.94 -3.89
N PRO A 110 10.60 -6.93 -4.21
CA PRO A 110 12.04 -6.73 -4.31
C PRO A 110 12.43 -5.64 -5.33
N THR A 111 11.70 -5.47 -6.42
CA THR A 111 11.96 -4.42 -7.42
C THR A 111 11.83 -3.03 -6.78
N ALA A 112 10.73 -2.79 -6.04
CA ALA A 112 10.51 -1.52 -5.36
C ALA A 112 11.59 -1.24 -4.32
N LYS A 113 11.98 -2.25 -3.54
CA LYS A 113 13.05 -2.15 -2.54
C LYS A 113 14.38 -1.77 -3.19
N SER A 114 14.79 -2.49 -4.23
CA SER A 114 16.05 -2.22 -4.94
C SER A 114 16.05 -0.83 -5.59
N ILE A 115 14.94 -0.40 -6.17
CA ILE A 115 14.84 0.95 -6.75
C ILE A 115 14.97 2.04 -5.69
N LEU A 116 14.33 1.89 -4.54
CA LEU A 116 14.48 2.86 -3.45
C LEU A 116 15.93 2.95 -2.96
N GLU A 117 16.62 1.82 -2.83
CA GLU A 117 18.04 1.78 -2.44
C GLU A 117 18.95 2.41 -3.51
N LEU A 118 18.69 2.14 -4.79
CA LEU A 118 19.46 2.67 -5.92
C LEU A 118 19.27 4.17 -6.10
N VAL A 119 18.02 4.65 -6.09
CA VAL A 119 17.72 6.08 -6.19
C VAL A 119 18.32 6.83 -5.01
N GLN A 120 18.18 6.30 -3.80
CA GLN A 120 18.78 6.92 -2.61
C GLN A 120 20.31 7.02 -2.74
N SER A 121 20.97 5.97 -3.21
CA SER A 121 22.43 5.96 -3.40
C SER A 121 22.87 6.94 -4.48
N ALA A 122 22.17 6.97 -5.63
CA ALA A 122 22.48 7.85 -6.75
C ALA A 122 22.17 9.33 -6.46
N ASP A 123 21.22 9.62 -5.57
CA ASP A 123 20.90 10.98 -5.12
C ASP A 123 21.82 11.47 -3.99
N GLY A 124 22.94 10.79 -3.73
CA GLY A 124 23.93 11.20 -2.71
C GLY A 124 23.63 10.73 -1.30
N GLY A 125 22.85 9.65 -1.14
CA GLY A 125 22.38 9.14 0.16
C GLY A 125 21.23 9.96 0.76
N GLU A 126 20.65 10.85 -0.05
CA GLU A 126 19.66 11.82 0.37
C GLU A 126 18.25 11.25 0.56
N ARG A 127 17.34 12.11 1.01
CA ARG A 127 16.02 11.72 1.51
C ARG A 127 15.04 11.54 0.36
N ILE A 128 14.55 10.32 0.18
CA ILE A 128 13.42 10.04 -0.70
C ILE A 128 12.15 10.56 -0.02
N CYS A 129 11.32 11.31 -0.75
CA CYS A 129 9.99 11.68 -0.29
C CYS A 129 8.95 10.88 -1.06
N TYR A 130 7.92 10.40 -0.37
CA TYR A 130 6.77 9.81 -1.04
C TYR A 130 5.77 10.88 -1.46
N ASP A 131 5.37 10.85 -2.73
CA ASP A 131 4.30 11.69 -3.27
C ASP A 131 2.94 11.22 -2.75
N HIS A 132 2.69 9.90 -2.89
CA HIS A 132 1.46 9.27 -2.45
C HIS A 132 1.64 7.78 -2.15
N LEU A 133 0.65 7.24 -1.45
CA LEU A 133 0.39 5.81 -1.23
C LEU A 133 -0.93 5.44 -1.92
N ALA A 134 -1.03 4.22 -2.46
CA ALA A 134 -2.26 3.77 -3.10
C ALA A 134 -2.78 2.43 -2.59
N PHE A 135 -4.11 2.33 -2.48
CA PHE A 135 -4.83 1.15 -2.02
C PHE A 135 -5.97 0.78 -2.97
N ARG A 136 -6.28 -0.53 -3.02
CA ARG A 136 -7.39 -1.10 -3.80
C ARG A 136 -8.35 -1.80 -2.84
N THR A 137 -9.64 -1.74 -3.13
CA THR A 137 -10.71 -2.24 -2.25
C THR A 137 -11.90 -2.76 -3.05
N PHE A 138 -12.85 -3.43 -2.40
CA PHE A 138 -14.10 -3.87 -3.04
C PHE A 138 -15.26 -2.99 -2.57
N GLY A 139 -15.91 -2.27 -3.49
CA GLY A 139 -17.04 -1.38 -3.19
C GLY A 139 -18.33 -2.15 -2.89
N VAL A 140 -18.34 -2.92 -1.81
CA VAL A 140 -19.47 -3.75 -1.39
C VAL A 140 -19.40 -4.02 0.11
N ASP A 141 -20.57 -4.03 0.78
CA ASP A 141 -20.75 -4.46 2.18
C ASP A 141 -19.70 -3.90 3.15
N GLY A 142 -19.38 -2.60 3.02
CA GLY A 142 -18.43 -1.88 3.88
C GLY A 142 -16.94 -2.09 3.58
N HIS A 143 -16.58 -2.88 2.56
CA HIS A 143 -15.19 -3.19 2.20
C HIS A 143 -14.57 -2.24 1.18
N GLY A 144 -15.23 -1.11 0.91
CA GLY A 144 -14.82 -0.10 -0.07
C GLY A 144 -13.82 0.91 0.47
N ILE A 145 -13.78 2.08 -0.15
CA ILE A 145 -12.87 3.19 0.16
C ILE A 145 -12.92 3.54 1.65
N ASP A 146 -14.13 3.65 2.22
CA ASP A 146 -14.35 4.06 3.60
C ASP A 146 -13.64 3.17 4.62
N SER A 147 -13.46 1.87 4.32
CA SER A 147 -12.81 0.91 5.21
C SER A 147 -11.35 1.25 5.48
N MET A 148 -10.66 1.79 4.48
CA MET A 148 -9.27 2.23 4.57
C MET A 148 -9.18 3.72 4.89
N ALA A 149 -10.07 4.53 4.31
CA ALA A 149 -10.07 5.99 4.49
C ALA A 149 -10.27 6.41 5.94
N SER A 150 -11.08 5.68 6.72
CA SER A 150 -11.37 6.04 8.11
C SER A 150 -10.09 6.19 8.95
N PHE A 151 -9.11 5.30 8.74
CA PHE A 151 -7.82 5.41 9.43
C PHE A 151 -7.13 6.73 9.12
N PHE A 152 -7.04 7.14 7.86
CA PHE A 152 -6.38 8.40 7.49
C PHE A 152 -7.17 9.63 7.97
N LEU A 153 -8.49 9.59 7.91
CA LEU A 153 -9.36 10.67 8.39
C LEU A 153 -9.20 10.89 9.90
N ASP A 154 -9.03 9.83 10.70
CA ASP A 154 -8.76 9.92 12.13
C ASP A 154 -7.45 10.67 12.44
N TYR A 155 -6.49 10.68 11.51
CA TYR A 155 -5.24 11.45 11.61
C TYR A 155 -5.26 12.76 10.82
N GLY A 156 -6.44 13.29 10.49
CA GLY A 156 -6.60 14.64 9.95
C GLY A 156 -6.36 14.78 8.46
N TYR A 157 -6.27 13.67 7.72
CA TYR A 157 -6.35 13.73 6.26
C TYR A 157 -7.70 14.30 5.82
N LYS A 158 -7.73 14.98 4.68
CA LYS A 158 -8.95 15.52 4.11
C LYS A 158 -9.26 14.84 2.79
N GLN A 159 -10.48 14.33 2.67
CA GLN A 159 -10.99 13.83 1.39
C GLN A 159 -11.05 14.97 0.37
N MET A 160 -10.63 14.66 -0.85
CA MET A 160 -10.56 15.57 -1.97
C MET A 160 -11.46 15.08 -3.12
N GLU A 161 -11.03 15.25 -4.37
CA GLU A 161 -11.84 14.90 -5.54
C GLU A 161 -12.06 13.39 -5.71
N GLU A 162 -13.20 13.07 -6.32
CA GLU A 162 -13.52 11.73 -6.82
C GLU A 162 -13.07 11.58 -8.28
N LEU A 163 -12.53 10.41 -8.61
CA LEU A 163 -12.17 9.99 -9.95
C LEU A 163 -12.97 8.75 -10.32
N THR A 164 -13.48 8.70 -11.56
CA THR A 164 -14.24 7.54 -12.06
C THR A 164 -13.56 6.92 -13.28
N PHE A 165 -13.60 5.59 -13.36
CA PHE A 165 -13.00 4.80 -14.45
C PHE A 165 -14.06 3.84 -14.99
N PRO A 166 -15.00 4.32 -15.84
CA PRO A 166 -16.16 3.53 -16.27
C PRO A 166 -15.78 2.21 -16.94
N ALA A 167 -14.77 2.21 -17.80
CA ALA A 167 -14.31 1.02 -18.51
C ALA A 167 -13.78 -0.08 -17.56
N LYS A 168 -13.16 0.33 -16.44
CA LYS A 168 -12.62 -0.57 -15.42
C LYS A 168 -13.60 -0.84 -14.27
N LYS A 169 -14.78 -0.20 -14.30
CA LYS A 169 -15.79 -0.24 -13.24
C LYS A 169 -15.20 0.17 -11.88
N LEU A 170 -14.37 1.20 -11.85
CA LEU A 170 -13.74 1.70 -10.62
C LEU A 170 -14.20 3.12 -10.32
N LYS A 171 -14.18 3.45 -9.02
CA LYS A 171 -14.06 4.84 -8.56
C LYS A 171 -12.90 4.96 -7.59
N ALA A 172 -12.40 6.17 -7.39
CA ALA A 172 -11.36 6.46 -6.43
C ALA A 172 -11.58 7.81 -5.77
N LEU A 173 -11.12 7.92 -4.54
CA LEU A 173 -10.98 9.18 -3.80
C LEU A 173 -9.51 9.34 -3.43
N TRP A 174 -9.03 10.58 -3.40
CA TRP A 174 -7.74 10.86 -2.80
C TRP A 174 -7.86 11.77 -1.59
N PHE A 175 -6.86 11.70 -0.74
CA PHE A 175 -6.84 12.35 0.57
C PHE A 175 -5.56 13.16 0.70
N SER A 176 -5.72 14.45 0.98
CA SER A 176 -4.61 15.36 1.25
C SER A 176 -4.14 15.21 2.70
N PRO A 177 -2.83 15.17 2.96
CA PRO A 177 -2.31 15.01 4.32
C PRO A 177 -2.53 16.29 5.15
N PRO A 178 -2.66 16.17 6.48
CA PRO A 178 -2.61 17.34 7.35
C PRO A 178 -1.22 18.00 7.28
N PRO A 179 -1.10 19.29 7.64
CA PRO A 179 0.20 19.89 7.92
C PRO A 179 0.89 19.11 9.04
N SER A 180 2.03 18.48 8.76
CA SER A 180 2.74 17.69 9.77
C SER A 180 3.74 18.54 10.54
N VAL A 181 3.66 18.49 11.88
CA VAL A 181 4.60 19.14 12.81
C VAL A 181 5.99 18.49 12.75
N SER A 182 6.04 17.17 12.53
CA SER A 182 7.27 16.35 12.53
C SER A 182 8.04 16.39 11.20
N ALA A 183 7.42 16.85 10.10
CA ALA A 183 8.09 16.99 8.80
C ALA A 183 9.26 18.00 8.83
N ALA A 184 9.32 18.85 9.86
CA ALA A 184 10.42 19.78 10.11
C ALA A 184 11.75 19.08 10.46
N ASN A 185 11.73 17.81 10.88
CA ASN A 185 12.90 17.11 11.42
C ASN A 185 13.67 16.26 10.38
N GLY A 186 13.24 16.27 9.12
CA GLY A 186 14.06 15.71 8.05
C GLY A 186 14.10 14.19 7.97
N GLY A 187 12.97 13.51 8.14
CA GLY A 187 12.88 12.08 7.83
C GLY A 187 12.87 11.80 6.31
N SER A 188 13.02 10.52 5.97
CA SER A 188 12.92 9.97 4.62
C SER A 188 11.69 9.05 4.56
N ARG A 189 11.13 8.85 3.37
CA ARG A 189 9.99 7.94 3.12
C ARG A 189 8.80 8.27 4.03
N ILE A 190 8.27 7.30 4.78
CA ILE A 190 7.16 7.49 5.72
C ILE A 190 7.48 8.47 6.86
N HIS A 191 8.75 8.68 7.21
CA HIS A 191 9.15 9.66 8.23
C HIS A 191 9.37 11.07 7.66
N GLY A 192 9.30 11.24 6.34
CA GLY A 192 9.36 12.54 5.68
C GLY A 192 8.03 13.30 5.73
N PRO A 193 7.86 14.27 4.83
CA PRO A 193 6.56 14.89 4.58
C PRO A 193 5.52 13.83 4.25
N LEU A 194 4.35 13.93 4.88
CA LEU A 194 3.31 12.92 4.75
C LEU A 194 2.85 12.80 3.29
N PRO A 195 2.73 11.57 2.75
CA PRO A 195 2.26 11.35 1.40
C PRO A 195 0.76 11.60 1.30
N ARG A 196 0.28 11.95 0.10
CA ARG A 196 -1.15 11.85 -0.24
C ARG A 196 -1.57 10.38 -0.19
N VAL A 197 -2.87 10.12 -0.12
CA VAL A 197 -3.40 8.75 -0.17
C VAL A 197 -4.42 8.65 -1.27
N PHE A 198 -4.29 7.65 -2.14
CA PHE A 198 -5.21 7.34 -3.22
C PHE A 198 -5.89 6.00 -2.91
N ILE A 199 -7.21 5.99 -2.78
CA ILE A 199 -7.97 4.78 -2.45
C ILE A 199 -9.00 4.56 -3.54
N SER A 200 -8.93 3.39 -4.18
CA SER A 200 -9.88 2.99 -5.21
C SER A 200 -10.76 1.85 -4.72
N GLU A 201 -11.97 1.74 -5.27
CA GLU A 201 -12.82 0.57 -5.12
C GLU A 201 -13.39 0.09 -6.45
N LEU A 202 -13.53 -1.23 -6.57
CA LEU A 202 -14.31 -1.86 -7.62
C LEU A 202 -15.80 -1.68 -7.36
N LEU A 203 -16.55 -1.21 -8.36
CA LEU A 203 -18.00 -1.14 -8.35
C LEU A 203 -18.56 -2.55 -8.59
N VAL A 204 -18.68 -3.33 -7.51
CA VAL A 204 -19.01 -4.76 -7.57
C VAL A 204 -20.38 -4.99 -8.21
N ASP A 205 -21.35 -4.11 -7.97
CA ASP A 205 -22.69 -4.13 -8.55
C ASP A 205 -22.71 -4.05 -10.10
N GLN A 206 -21.65 -3.52 -10.72
CA GLN A 206 -21.49 -3.46 -12.17
C GLN A 206 -20.83 -4.71 -12.76
N MET A 207 -20.39 -5.67 -11.94
CA MET A 207 -19.75 -6.92 -12.36
C MET A 207 -20.79 -7.97 -12.79
N SER A 208 -20.35 -9.02 -13.48
CA SER A 208 -21.21 -10.17 -13.77
C SER A 208 -21.78 -10.79 -12.48
N PRO A 209 -22.97 -11.41 -12.51
CA PRO A 209 -23.53 -12.10 -11.34
C PRO A 209 -22.55 -13.12 -10.72
N GLN A 210 -21.78 -13.82 -11.56
CA GLN A 210 -20.78 -14.79 -11.12
C GLN A 210 -19.64 -14.12 -10.36
N ALA A 211 -19.09 -13.01 -10.86
CA ALA A 211 -18.06 -12.26 -10.16
C ALA A 211 -18.58 -11.64 -8.86
N GLN A 212 -19.83 -11.14 -8.86
CA GLN A 212 -20.48 -10.63 -7.66
C GLN A 212 -20.61 -11.71 -6.58
N GLU A 213 -21.05 -12.91 -6.95
CA GLU A 213 -21.18 -14.04 -6.02
C GLU A 213 -19.84 -14.44 -5.41
N ILE A 214 -18.78 -14.53 -6.24
CA ILE A 214 -17.42 -14.81 -5.76
C ILE A 214 -16.96 -13.74 -4.78
N ILE A 215 -17.06 -12.44 -5.13
CA ILE A 215 -16.60 -11.36 -4.25
C ILE A 215 -17.39 -11.35 -2.94
N ARG A 216 -18.73 -11.46 -3.02
CA ARG A 216 -19.63 -11.50 -1.86
C ARG A 216 -19.30 -12.64 -0.90
N LYS A 217 -19.00 -13.84 -1.42
CA LYS A 217 -18.54 -14.97 -0.62
C LYS A 217 -17.33 -14.63 0.26
N TYR A 218 -16.35 -13.89 -0.26
CA TYR A 218 -15.14 -13.56 0.50
C TYR A 218 -15.35 -12.42 1.50
N VAL A 219 -16.07 -11.36 1.12
CA VAL A 219 -16.36 -10.25 2.05
C VAL A 219 -17.30 -10.69 3.17
N GLU A 220 -18.24 -11.60 2.92
CA GLU A 220 -19.12 -12.17 3.96
C GLU A 220 -18.32 -12.97 5.00
N ILE A 221 -17.35 -13.77 4.55
CA ILE A 221 -16.42 -14.47 5.45
C ILE A 221 -15.58 -13.48 6.27
N SER A 222 -15.20 -12.36 5.66
CA SER A 222 -14.49 -11.30 6.37
C SER A 222 -15.35 -10.65 7.45
N SER A 223 -16.68 -10.66 7.30
CA SER A 223 -17.63 -10.09 8.22
C SER A 223 -17.26 -8.63 8.56
N SER A 224 -16.95 -8.31 9.81
CA SER A 224 -16.50 -6.97 10.23
C SER A 224 -15.02 -6.69 10.01
N GLY A 225 -14.28 -7.53 9.27
CA GLY A 225 -12.86 -7.39 9.00
C GLY A 225 -12.48 -6.08 8.34
N TYR A 226 -13.38 -5.50 7.53
CA TYR A 226 -13.21 -4.18 6.92
C TYR A 226 -12.93 -3.05 7.93
N LYS A 227 -13.42 -3.16 9.18
CA LYS A 227 -13.15 -2.16 10.23
C LYS A 227 -11.67 -2.08 10.63
N TYR A 228 -10.89 -3.08 10.23
CA TYR A 228 -9.48 -3.24 10.57
C TYR A 228 -8.60 -3.24 9.31
N ALA A 229 -9.04 -2.63 8.20
CA ALA A 229 -8.32 -2.64 6.93
C ALA A 229 -6.87 -2.12 7.05
N ALA A 230 -6.65 -1.01 7.75
CA ALA A 230 -5.31 -0.47 7.99
C ALA A 230 -4.42 -1.43 8.80
N LEU A 231 -4.99 -2.11 9.80
CA LEU A 231 -4.29 -3.14 10.58
C LEU A 231 -3.95 -4.36 9.72
N ALA A 232 -4.88 -4.81 8.88
CA ALA A 232 -4.65 -5.90 7.93
C ALA A 232 -3.52 -5.56 6.94
N SER A 233 -3.47 -4.30 6.45
CA SER A 233 -2.39 -3.79 5.63
C SER A 233 -1.04 -3.81 6.36
N ALA A 234 -1.01 -3.32 7.60
CA ALA A 234 0.22 -3.26 8.41
C ALA A 234 0.75 -4.66 8.80
N LEU A 235 -0.13 -5.65 8.93
CA LEU A 235 0.23 -7.04 9.22
C LEU A 235 0.47 -7.88 7.96
N GLY A 236 0.11 -7.37 6.77
CA GLY A 236 0.21 -8.10 5.51
C GLY A 236 -0.73 -9.31 5.43
N THR A 237 -1.93 -9.19 5.98
CA THR A 237 -2.91 -10.28 6.05
C THR A 237 -4.17 -10.00 5.23
N LEU A 238 -4.78 -11.07 4.70
CA LEU A 238 -6.14 -10.99 4.17
C LEU A 238 -7.13 -11.01 5.32
N THR A 239 -8.18 -10.21 5.21
CA THR A 239 -9.29 -10.23 6.18
C THR A 239 -10.30 -11.34 5.89
N TRP A 240 -10.10 -12.09 4.79
CA TRP A 240 -10.85 -13.27 4.41
C TRP A 240 -9.93 -14.49 4.24
N LYS A 241 -10.52 -15.68 4.12
CA LYS A 241 -9.78 -16.91 3.86
C LYS A 241 -9.06 -16.85 2.51
N LYS A 242 -7.98 -17.63 2.37
CA LYS A 242 -7.29 -17.78 1.08
C LYS A 242 -8.28 -18.21 -0.01
N PRO A 243 -8.22 -17.59 -1.21
CA PRO A 243 -9.15 -17.90 -2.27
C PRO A 243 -8.89 -19.28 -2.90
N MET A 244 -9.88 -19.79 -3.64
CA MET A 244 -9.68 -20.90 -4.56
C MET A 244 -9.04 -20.39 -5.85
N HIS A 245 -8.20 -21.21 -6.46
CA HIS A 245 -7.52 -20.86 -7.71
C HIS A 245 -8.51 -20.64 -8.85
N SER A 246 -9.52 -21.50 -8.95
CA SER A 246 -10.59 -21.39 -9.94
C SER A 246 -11.42 -20.09 -9.83
N GLU A 247 -11.61 -19.56 -8.62
CA GLU A 247 -12.33 -18.30 -8.39
C GLU A 247 -11.44 -17.09 -8.72
N PHE A 248 -10.16 -17.16 -8.38
CA PHE A 248 -9.18 -16.16 -8.81
C PHE A 248 -9.11 -16.05 -10.34
N GLN A 249 -9.03 -17.18 -11.06
CA GLN A 249 -9.02 -17.19 -12.52
C GLN A 249 -10.32 -16.68 -13.14
N GLN A 250 -11.47 -16.93 -12.51
CA GLN A 250 -12.75 -16.38 -12.94
C GLN A 250 -12.77 -14.86 -12.83
N LEU A 251 -12.34 -14.32 -11.70
CA LEU A 251 -12.22 -12.86 -11.54
C LEU A 251 -11.21 -12.28 -12.52
N ALA A 252 -10.04 -12.91 -12.70
CA ALA A 252 -8.98 -12.40 -13.57
C ALA A 252 -9.43 -12.27 -15.03
N ARG A 253 -10.33 -13.14 -15.50
CA ARG A 253 -10.90 -13.05 -16.86
C ARG A 253 -11.82 -11.83 -17.06
N GLU A 254 -12.46 -11.33 -16.00
CA GLU A 254 -13.37 -10.19 -16.09
C GLU A 254 -12.72 -8.89 -15.62
N SER A 255 -11.97 -8.94 -14.51
CA SER A 255 -11.33 -7.80 -13.88
C SER A 255 -10.05 -8.23 -13.17
N GLU A 256 -8.92 -7.85 -13.75
CA GLU A 256 -7.60 -8.02 -13.14
C GLU A 256 -7.49 -7.25 -11.81
N TYR A 257 -8.22 -6.13 -11.67
CA TYR A 257 -8.34 -5.41 -10.41
C TYR A 257 -9.00 -6.30 -9.35
N ALA A 258 -10.11 -6.97 -9.69
CA ALA A 258 -10.81 -7.85 -8.75
C ALA A 258 -9.93 -9.04 -8.33
N ALA A 259 -9.24 -9.66 -9.28
CA ALA A 259 -8.31 -10.75 -9.00
C ALA A 259 -7.15 -10.29 -8.10
N TRP A 260 -6.57 -9.12 -8.37
CA TRP A 260 -5.51 -8.54 -7.55
C TRP A 260 -5.99 -8.31 -6.11
N THR A 261 -7.13 -7.65 -5.94
CA THR A 261 -7.68 -7.34 -4.60
C THR A 261 -8.02 -8.62 -3.85
N LEU A 262 -8.49 -9.68 -4.51
CA LEU A 262 -8.81 -10.95 -3.87
C LEU A 262 -7.59 -11.60 -3.17
N VAL A 263 -6.41 -11.55 -3.79
CA VAL A 263 -5.19 -12.20 -3.26
C VAL A 263 -4.27 -11.25 -2.48
N ASN A 264 -4.42 -9.94 -2.63
CA ASN A 264 -3.62 -8.93 -1.93
C ASN A 264 -4.38 -8.21 -0.80
N GLY A 265 -5.72 -8.23 -0.81
CA GLY A 265 -6.56 -7.56 0.18
C GLY A 265 -6.25 -6.06 0.25
N TYR A 266 -6.06 -5.56 1.47
CA TYR A 266 -5.75 -4.16 1.76
C TYR A 266 -4.25 -3.81 1.67
N ALA A 267 -3.42 -4.69 1.12
CA ALA A 267 -2.00 -4.40 0.97
C ALA A 267 -1.77 -3.10 0.17
N LEU A 268 -0.70 -2.39 0.52
CA LEU A 268 -0.26 -1.21 -0.22
C LEU A 268 0.05 -1.59 -1.68
N ASN A 269 -0.69 -0.99 -2.61
CA ASN A 269 -0.58 -1.30 -4.04
C ASN A 269 0.67 -0.67 -4.67
N HIS A 270 1.06 0.52 -4.21
CA HIS A 270 2.35 1.12 -4.55
C HIS A 270 2.67 2.30 -3.62
N VAL A 271 3.97 2.58 -3.49
CA VAL A 271 4.49 3.90 -3.09
C VAL A 271 4.87 4.67 -4.35
N THR A 272 4.93 6.00 -4.22
CA THR A 272 5.34 6.87 -5.33
C THR A 272 6.49 7.77 -4.91
N ILE A 273 7.63 7.72 -5.60
CA ILE A 273 8.74 8.65 -5.37
C ILE A 273 8.37 10.02 -5.95
N SER A 274 8.44 11.06 -5.13
CA SER A 274 8.34 12.46 -5.58
C SER A 274 9.65 12.89 -6.22
N THR A 275 9.74 12.83 -7.54
CA THR A 275 11.01 13.06 -8.26
C THR A 275 11.46 14.50 -8.08
N HIS A 276 10.56 15.49 -8.12
CA HIS A 276 10.90 16.91 -8.01
C HIS A 276 11.57 17.31 -6.70
N ARG A 277 11.57 16.42 -5.69
CA ARG A 277 12.23 16.57 -4.39
C ARG A 277 13.60 15.91 -4.30
N LEU A 278 13.99 15.10 -5.28
CA LEU A 278 15.37 14.62 -5.42
C LEU A 278 16.30 15.80 -5.74
N LYS A 279 17.58 15.69 -5.38
CA LYS A 279 18.55 16.78 -5.55
C LYS A 279 19.37 16.66 -6.82
N SER A 280 19.68 15.45 -7.24
CA SER A 280 20.41 15.16 -8.47
C SER A 280 19.58 15.44 -9.72
N ASN A 281 20.15 15.13 -10.89
CA ASN A 281 19.45 15.17 -12.17
C ASN A 281 18.26 14.19 -12.23
N LEU A 282 18.20 13.19 -11.34
CA LEU A 282 17.05 12.27 -11.19
C LEU A 282 15.76 12.98 -10.79
N ARG A 283 15.82 14.26 -10.40
CA ARG A 283 14.62 15.05 -10.13
C ARG A 283 13.70 15.24 -11.32
N GLN A 284 14.26 15.17 -12.53
CA GLN A 284 13.51 15.18 -13.78
C GLN A 284 13.10 13.74 -14.09
N ILE A 285 11.80 13.49 -14.23
CA ILE A 285 11.26 12.13 -14.36
C ILE A 285 11.79 11.38 -15.59
N ASN A 286 12.09 12.09 -16.69
CA ASN A 286 12.72 11.47 -17.86
C ASN A 286 14.13 10.95 -17.58
N SER A 287 14.91 11.68 -16.78
CA SER A 287 16.25 11.25 -16.34
C SER A 287 16.13 10.06 -15.39
N LEU A 288 15.16 10.08 -14.48
CA LEU A 288 14.89 8.96 -13.59
C LEU A 288 14.47 7.72 -14.35
N ASN A 289 13.53 7.82 -15.30
CA ASN A 289 13.08 6.69 -16.11
C ASN A 289 14.25 6.01 -16.83
N ARG A 290 15.11 6.80 -17.48
CA ARG A 290 16.32 6.28 -18.12
C ARG A 290 17.24 5.57 -17.13
N PHE A 291 17.48 6.20 -15.97
CA PHE A 291 18.29 5.59 -14.91
C PHE A 291 17.72 4.26 -14.44
N ILE A 292 16.40 4.15 -14.27
CA ILE A 292 15.73 2.91 -13.86
C ILE A 292 15.86 1.82 -14.94
N GLU A 293 15.67 2.16 -16.21
CA GLU A 293 15.84 1.21 -17.32
C GLU A 293 17.29 0.77 -17.52
N GLU A 294 18.26 1.69 -17.40
CA GLU A 294 19.71 1.39 -17.48
C GLU A 294 20.17 0.45 -16.35
N ASN A 295 19.47 0.46 -15.21
CA ASN A 295 19.70 -0.47 -14.10
C ASN A 295 18.88 -1.78 -14.22
N GLY A 296 18.22 -2.02 -15.36
CA GLY A 296 17.61 -3.31 -15.71
C GLY A 296 16.16 -3.48 -15.23
N PHE A 297 15.50 -2.43 -14.73
CA PHE A 297 14.10 -2.52 -14.32
C PHE A 297 13.15 -2.14 -15.45
N LYS A 298 12.05 -2.88 -15.58
CA LYS A 298 11.03 -2.64 -16.61
C LYS A 298 10.02 -1.60 -16.15
N LEU A 299 9.81 -0.59 -16.98
CA LEU A 299 8.73 0.37 -16.84
C LEU A 299 7.45 -0.08 -17.56
N ASN A 300 6.29 0.33 -17.02
CA ASN A 300 4.99 0.13 -17.64
C ASN A 300 4.90 0.93 -18.95
N SER A 301 4.63 0.24 -20.06
CA SER A 301 4.55 0.86 -21.40
C SER A 301 3.15 1.23 -21.85
N GLU A 302 2.11 0.85 -21.10
CA GLU A 302 0.72 1.11 -21.48
C GLU A 302 0.46 2.61 -21.54
N GLY A 303 -0.05 3.14 -22.65
CA GLY A 303 -0.15 4.60 -22.87
C GLY A 303 1.19 5.35 -22.96
N GLY A 304 2.30 4.66 -23.24
CA GLY A 304 3.66 5.22 -23.27
C GLY A 304 4.36 5.14 -21.90
N LEU A 305 5.69 5.22 -21.86
CA LEU A 305 6.45 5.12 -20.59
C LEU A 305 6.09 6.24 -19.61
N LEU A 306 5.88 7.45 -20.13
CA LEU A 306 5.54 8.64 -19.36
C LEU A 306 4.10 9.05 -19.64
N LYS A 307 3.27 9.06 -18.59
CA LYS A 307 1.89 9.53 -18.62
C LYS A 307 1.92 11.00 -18.21
N VAL A 308 1.32 11.85 -19.03
CA VAL A 308 1.33 13.30 -18.84
C VAL A 308 -0.10 13.77 -18.79
N SER A 309 -0.46 14.50 -17.74
CA SER A 309 -1.79 15.08 -17.60
C SER A 309 -2.08 16.07 -18.74
N PRO A 310 -3.36 16.33 -19.07
CA PRO A 310 -3.72 17.27 -20.15
C PRO A 310 -3.16 18.69 -19.95
N ASP A 311 -3.01 19.13 -18.70
CA ASP A 311 -2.39 20.43 -18.36
C ASP A 311 -0.85 20.41 -18.47
N GLY A 312 -0.24 19.23 -18.66
CA GLY A 312 1.21 19.04 -18.74
C GLY A 312 1.94 19.12 -17.41
N LEU A 313 1.24 19.22 -16.27
CA LEU A 313 1.83 19.56 -14.98
C LEU A 313 1.99 18.37 -14.03
N LEU A 314 1.39 17.22 -14.33
CA LEU A 314 1.57 15.97 -13.60
C LEU A 314 2.12 14.91 -14.57
N LEU A 315 3.35 14.49 -14.31
CA LEU A 315 4.05 13.48 -15.09
C LEU A 315 4.26 12.25 -14.21
N GLN A 316 3.91 11.08 -14.72
CA GLN A 316 3.95 9.84 -13.97
C GLN A 316 4.51 8.69 -14.80
N SER A 317 5.25 7.80 -14.16
CA SER A 317 5.72 6.54 -14.70
C SER A 317 5.75 5.50 -13.59
N SER A 318 5.72 4.23 -13.92
CA SER A 318 5.71 3.14 -12.94
C SER A 318 6.49 1.95 -13.44
N THR A 319 6.97 1.12 -12.52
CA THR A 319 7.48 -0.20 -12.89
C THR A 319 6.35 -1.14 -13.25
N VAL A 320 6.68 -2.21 -13.95
CA VAL A 320 5.82 -3.41 -13.95
C VAL A 320 5.83 -4.01 -12.54
N ALA A 321 4.70 -4.56 -12.10
CA ALA A 321 4.58 -5.17 -10.78
C ALA A 321 5.43 -6.45 -10.65
N ASP A 322 5.96 -6.67 -9.44
CA ASP A 322 6.54 -7.96 -9.09
C ASP A 322 5.45 -9.04 -9.06
N SER A 323 5.86 -10.31 -9.17
CA SER A 323 4.97 -11.46 -9.00
C SER A 323 5.54 -12.42 -7.97
N MET A 324 4.68 -13.04 -7.17
CA MET A 324 5.10 -14.02 -6.17
C MET A 324 4.24 -15.29 -6.18
N PRO A 325 4.81 -16.46 -5.85
CA PRO A 325 4.04 -17.68 -5.71
C PRO A 325 2.96 -17.53 -4.64
N PHE A 326 1.70 -17.77 -5.00
CA PHE A 326 0.57 -17.78 -4.09
C PHE A 326 -0.01 -19.19 -3.99
N ARG A 327 -0.09 -19.72 -2.77
CA ARG A 327 -0.74 -21.01 -2.50
C ARG A 327 -2.22 -20.78 -2.19
N PHE A 328 -3.09 -21.21 -3.10
CA PHE A 328 -4.54 -21.16 -2.98
C PHE A 328 -5.07 -22.21 -2.00
N SER A 329 -6.34 -22.05 -1.59
CA SER A 329 -7.00 -22.94 -0.62
C SER A 329 -7.25 -24.35 -1.13
N ASP A 330 -7.33 -24.54 -2.44
CA ASP A 330 -7.42 -25.83 -3.14
C ASP A 330 -6.05 -26.48 -3.41
N GLY A 331 -4.97 -25.89 -2.88
CA GLY A 331 -3.61 -26.44 -2.93
C GLY A 331 -2.80 -26.04 -4.16
N ALA A 332 -3.44 -25.45 -5.18
CA ALA A 332 -2.76 -24.91 -6.36
C ALA A 332 -1.77 -23.80 -5.96
N VAL A 333 -0.69 -23.67 -6.74
CA VAL A 333 0.31 -22.62 -6.58
C VAL A 333 0.54 -21.95 -7.93
N GLU A 334 0.31 -20.65 -8.02
CA GLU A 334 0.56 -19.86 -9.23
C GLU A 334 1.24 -18.53 -8.85
N PRO A 335 2.13 -17.97 -9.69
CA PRO A 335 2.55 -16.58 -9.53
C PRO A 335 1.36 -15.63 -9.66
N VAL A 336 1.17 -14.75 -8.68
CA VAL A 336 0.17 -13.67 -8.74
C VAL A 336 0.86 -12.32 -8.70
N PRO A 337 0.29 -11.27 -9.33
CA PRO A 337 0.85 -9.93 -9.26
C PRO A 337 0.79 -9.40 -7.83
N CYS A 338 1.93 -8.88 -7.38
CA CYS A 338 2.08 -8.11 -6.15
C CYS A 338 1.89 -6.63 -6.49
N SER A 339 2.76 -5.78 -5.96
CA SER A 339 2.70 -4.34 -6.09
C SER A 339 3.80 -3.85 -7.04
N TYR A 340 3.77 -2.56 -7.37
CA TYR A 340 4.81 -1.88 -8.15
C TYR A 340 5.27 -0.63 -7.42
N ILE A 341 6.26 0.08 -7.97
CA ILE A 341 6.64 1.42 -7.51
C ILE A 341 6.37 2.43 -8.62
N GLU A 342 5.87 3.61 -8.24
CA GLU A 342 5.60 4.73 -9.15
C GLU A 342 6.60 5.88 -8.92
N PHE A 343 6.74 6.73 -9.93
CA PHE A 343 7.49 7.97 -9.91
C PHE A 343 6.59 9.10 -10.40
N ALA A 344 6.57 10.22 -9.68
CA ALA A 344 5.75 11.37 -10.04
C ALA A 344 6.54 12.68 -9.97
N GLU A 345 6.43 13.49 -11.03
CA GLU A 345 6.90 14.86 -11.09
C GLU A 345 5.71 15.81 -11.15
N ARG A 346 5.61 16.71 -10.16
CA ARG A 346 4.61 17.78 -10.13
C ARG A 346 5.25 19.09 -10.52
N LEU A 347 4.88 19.64 -11.67
CA LEU A 347 5.41 20.91 -12.13
C LEU A 347 4.78 22.11 -11.41
N VAL A 348 5.49 23.22 -11.45
CA VAL A 348 5.07 24.50 -10.86
C VAL A 348 3.86 25.04 -11.62
N LEU A 349 2.84 25.47 -10.89
CA LEU A 349 1.64 26.05 -11.47
C LEU A 349 1.97 27.36 -12.22
N PRO A 350 1.26 27.70 -13.30
CA PRO A 350 1.59 28.85 -14.15
C PRO A 350 1.72 30.18 -13.40
N GLN A 351 0.90 30.42 -12.37
CA GLN A 351 0.93 31.63 -11.55
C GLN A 351 2.22 31.78 -10.71
N TYR A 352 2.98 30.71 -10.52
CA TYR A 352 4.25 30.71 -9.79
C TYR A 352 5.47 30.49 -10.70
N LYS A 353 5.31 30.57 -12.03
CA LYS A 353 6.38 30.29 -13.00
C LYS A 353 7.65 31.13 -12.81
N ASN A 354 7.50 32.36 -12.32
CA ASN A 354 8.62 33.29 -12.12
C ASN A 354 9.24 33.19 -10.71
N LEU A 355 8.74 32.28 -9.88
CA LEU A 355 9.24 32.09 -8.52
C LEU A 355 10.62 31.40 -8.60
N PRO A 356 11.65 31.92 -7.92
CA PRO A 356 12.97 31.28 -7.89
C PRO A 356 12.88 29.80 -7.48
N ASN A 357 13.64 28.92 -8.12
CA ASN A 357 13.52 27.47 -7.92
C ASN A 357 13.71 27.04 -6.45
N ASP A 358 14.53 27.76 -5.71
CA ASP A 358 14.81 27.58 -4.28
C ASP A 358 13.69 28.07 -3.36
N GLU A 359 12.79 28.91 -3.85
CA GLU A 359 11.59 29.34 -3.13
C GLU A 359 10.36 28.45 -3.42
N VAL A 360 10.43 27.56 -4.42
CA VAL A 360 9.31 26.69 -4.82
C VAL A 360 8.98 25.68 -3.72
N LYS A 361 7.76 25.76 -3.19
CA LYS A 361 7.20 24.83 -2.21
C LYS A 361 6.19 23.88 -2.86
N GLU A 362 5.81 22.83 -2.14
CA GLU A 362 4.89 21.80 -2.65
C GLU A 362 3.54 22.40 -3.11
N PHE A 363 3.00 23.37 -2.36
CA PHE A 363 1.73 24.02 -2.70
C PHE A 363 1.81 24.96 -3.92
N HIS A 364 3.02 25.25 -4.43
CA HIS A 364 3.20 25.94 -5.72
C HIS A 364 3.11 24.99 -6.92
N ARG A 365 2.98 23.67 -6.71
CA ARG A 365 2.98 22.64 -7.75
C ARG A 365 1.57 22.10 -7.99
N ARG A 366 1.35 21.45 -9.14
CA ARG A 366 0.09 20.76 -9.46
C ARG A 366 -0.24 19.69 -8.42
N ASP A 367 -1.27 19.93 -7.64
CA ASP A 367 -1.79 18.99 -6.64
C ASP A 367 -2.82 18.04 -7.25
N GLY A 368 -3.25 17.00 -6.53
CA GLY A 368 -4.27 16.05 -6.97
C GLY A 368 -3.79 15.01 -7.99
N PHE A 369 -4.73 14.37 -8.67
CA PHE A 369 -4.49 13.26 -9.60
C PHE A 369 -5.13 13.55 -10.97
N GLU A 370 -4.89 12.67 -11.95
CA GLU A 370 -5.47 12.79 -13.28
C GLU A 370 -6.01 11.44 -13.77
N VAL A 371 -7.28 11.40 -14.19
CA VAL A 371 -7.98 10.17 -14.61
C VAL A 371 -7.24 9.48 -15.76
N GLY A 372 -6.83 10.25 -16.78
CA GLY A 372 -6.13 9.69 -17.95
C GLY A 372 -4.81 9.00 -17.60
N ASN A 373 -4.04 9.59 -16.67
CA ASN A 373 -2.81 8.98 -16.19
C ASN A 373 -3.10 7.72 -15.36
N ALA A 374 -3.99 7.84 -14.37
CA ALA A 374 -4.33 6.77 -13.44
C ALA A 374 -4.88 5.53 -14.15
N ASP A 375 -5.70 5.71 -15.19
CA ASP A 375 -6.26 4.61 -16.00
C ASP A 375 -5.15 3.70 -16.57
N LYS A 376 -4.06 4.29 -17.05
CA LYS A 376 -2.91 3.55 -17.61
C LYS A 376 -1.97 3.01 -16.54
N ILE A 377 -1.90 3.66 -15.39
CA ILE A 377 -1.07 3.22 -14.26
C ILE A 377 -1.67 1.98 -13.59
N PHE A 378 -3.00 1.83 -13.54
CA PHE A 378 -3.65 0.60 -13.03
C PHE A 378 -3.14 -0.68 -13.72
N GLU A 379 -2.73 -0.56 -14.99
CA GLU A 379 -2.24 -1.65 -15.83
C GLU A 379 -0.84 -2.14 -15.45
N SER A 380 -0.17 -1.50 -14.51
CA SER A 380 1.14 -1.93 -14.00
C SER A 380 1.08 -3.33 -13.36
N THR A 381 -0.10 -3.75 -12.90
CA THR A 381 -0.38 -5.11 -12.38
C THR A 381 -0.98 -6.04 -13.43
N SER A 382 -1.13 -5.60 -14.68
CA SER A 382 -1.82 -6.40 -15.70
C SER A 382 -0.96 -7.57 -16.18
N GLN A 383 -1.61 -8.68 -16.53
CA GLN A 383 -0.93 -9.86 -17.07
C GLN A 383 -0.15 -9.50 -18.35
N GLY A 384 -0.69 -8.60 -19.17
CA GLY A 384 -0.03 -8.13 -20.39
C GLY A 384 1.31 -7.42 -20.12
N GLN A 385 1.39 -6.62 -19.04
CA GLN A 385 2.66 -5.98 -18.64
C GLN A 385 3.61 -6.98 -17.98
N VAL A 386 3.11 -7.83 -17.07
CA VAL A 386 3.92 -8.79 -16.29
C VAL A 386 4.57 -9.84 -17.19
N THR A 387 3.87 -10.31 -18.22
CA THR A 387 4.36 -11.36 -19.14
C THR A 387 5.17 -10.81 -20.32
N ARG A 388 5.35 -9.49 -20.42
CA ARG A 388 6.08 -8.87 -21.54
C ARG A 388 7.53 -9.36 -21.58
N ALA A 389 7.91 -10.00 -22.70
CA ALA A 389 9.29 -10.42 -22.96
C ALA A 389 10.25 -9.23 -22.83
N ALA A 390 11.48 -9.51 -22.36
CA ALA A 390 12.52 -8.50 -22.21
C ALA A 390 13.05 -8.04 -23.57
#